data_AF-A0A931PHV4-F1
#
_entry.id   AF-A0A931PHV4-F1
#
_cell.length_a   1.000
_cell.length_b   1.000
_cell.length_c   1.000
_cell.angle_alpha   90.00
_cell.angle_beta   90.00
_cell.angle_gamma   90.00
#
_symmetry.space_group_name_H-M   'P 1'
#
loop_
_entity.id
_entity.type
_entity.pdbx_description
1 polymer ?
#
loop_
_entity_poly.entity_id
_entity_poly.type
_entity_poly.pdbx_seq_one_letter_code
_entity_poly.pdbx_strand_id
1 'polypeptide(L)'
;MSPRDEIPNLRGLDGEGSVQVQQDPEARIEGAKVFSVYGKGGIGKSTTSSNLSAAFSIMGKRVLQIGCDPKHDSTFTLTGRLVPTVIDILKEVDFHAEELRAEDFVFDGYNGVKCVEAGGPPAGTGCGGYVVGQTVKLLKQHHLLEDTDVVIFDVLGDVVCGGFAAPLQHADRALIVTANDFDSIYAMNRIIAAVQAKSANYKVRLAGCVANRSRETDEVDRYCRTVGFNRLAHMPDLDAIRRSRLKKKTIFEMDDAEDVVQVRKEYVRLAETLWNGTEGTSPAPLPDREIFELLGFD
;
A
#
# COMPACT_ATOMS: atom_id res chain seq x y z
N MET A 1 23.77 1.29 29.06
CA MET A 1 23.49 1.21 27.61
C MET A 1 22.73 -0.10 27.39
N SER A 2 21.48 -0.01 26.95
CA SER A 2 20.70 -1.20 26.55
C SER A 2 21.24 -1.69 25.20
N PRO A 3 21.41 -3.00 24.96
CA PRO A 3 21.99 -3.53 23.71
C PRO A 3 21.12 -3.35 22.44
N ARG A 4 20.10 -2.48 22.43
CA ARG A 4 19.07 -2.42 21.38
C ARG A 4 18.73 -1.01 20.89
N ASP A 5 19.63 -0.04 21.05
CA ASP A 5 19.39 1.35 20.60
C ASP A 5 19.78 1.59 19.12
N GLU A 6 20.24 0.57 18.39
CA GLU A 6 20.65 0.70 16.99
C GLU A 6 19.51 0.36 16.01
N ILE A 7 19.42 1.07 14.89
CA ILE A 7 18.55 0.70 13.77
C ILE A 7 18.93 -0.71 13.32
N PRO A 8 17.99 -1.67 13.23
CA PRO A 8 18.31 -3.01 12.75
C PRO A 8 19.01 -2.95 11.39
N ASN A 9 20.24 -3.46 11.31
CA ASN A 9 20.96 -3.56 10.04
C ASN A 9 20.33 -4.71 9.22
N LEU A 10 19.43 -4.35 8.32
CA LEU A 10 18.74 -5.29 7.43
C LEU A 10 19.46 -5.49 6.09
N ARG A 11 20.65 -4.89 5.88
CA ARG A 11 21.38 -5.03 4.62
C ARG A 11 21.88 -6.45 4.43
N GLY A 12 21.54 -7.07 3.29
CA GLY A 12 21.92 -8.45 2.96
C GLY A 12 21.09 -9.53 3.67
N LEU A 13 20.13 -9.15 4.52
CA LEU A 13 19.22 -10.09 5.18
C LEU A 13 17.96 -10.29 4.33
N ASP A 14 18.08 -11.05 3.24
CA ASP A 14 16.94 -11.45 2.42
C ASP A 14 16.18 -12.66 3.00
N GLY A 15 16.29 -12.88 4.31
CA GLY A 15 15.48 -13.86 5.05
C GLY A 15 15.70 -15.31 4.63
N GLU A 16 16.96 -15.72 4.48
CA GLU A 16 17.42 -17.09 4.15
C GLU A 16 16.92 -18.21 5.09
N GLY A 17 16.21 -17.88 6.18
CA GLY A 17 15.57 -18.86 7.09
C GLY A 17 14.04 -18.86 7.07
N SER A 18 13.41 -18.01 6.28
CA SER A 18 11.94 -18.00 6.10
C SER A 18 11.58 -18.72 4.82
N VAL A 19 10.44 -19.43 4.79
CA VAL A 19 9.88 -20.03 3.55
C VAL A 19 9.46 -18.88 2.63
N GLN A 20 10.44 -18.27 1.97
CA GLN A 20 10.20 -17.21 1.01
C GLN A 20 9.87 -17.87 -0.32
N VAL A 21 8.86 -17.32 -0.97
CA VAL A 21 8.61 -17.60 -2.38
C VAL A 21 9.81 -17.04 -3.13
N GLN A 22 10.72 -17.91 -3.58
CA GLN A 22 11.81 -17.51 -4.48
C GLN A 22 11.16 -17.04 -5.79
N GLN A 23 11.22 -15.73 -6.03
CA GLN A 23 10.75 -15.13 -7.28
C GLN A 23 11.96 -14.89 -8.18
N ASP A 24 11.77 -15.10 -9.48
CA ASP A 24 12.78 -14.83 -10.50
C ASP A 24 13.18 -13.34 -10.50
N PRO A 25 14.45 -13.00 -10.18
CA PRO A 25 14.94 -11.62 -10.07
C PRO A 25 15.10 -10.90 -11.42
N GLU A 26 15.04 -11.59 -12.56
CA GLU A 26 15.28 -10.98 -13.88
C GLU A 26 14.01 -10.42 -14.54
N ALA A 27 12.82 -10.86 -14.14
CA ALA A 27 11.59 -10.43 -14.80
C ALA A 27 11.15 -9.04 -14.31
N ARG A 28 11.09 -8.07 -15.24
CA ARG A 28 10.69 -6.69 -15.00
C ARG A 28 9.30 -6.44 -15.55
N ILE A 29 8.48 -5.71 -14.79
CA ILE A 29 7.23 -5.14 -15.30
C ILE A 29 7.60 -3.93 -16.16
N GLU A 30 7.31 -4.01 -17.46
CA GLU A 30 7.46 -2.92 -18.41
C GLU A 30 6.11 -2.21 -18.63
N GLY A 31 6.10 -0.87 -18.70
CA GLY A 31 4.92 -0.08 -19.08
C GLY A 31 4.06 0.47 -17.93
N ALA A 32 3.77 -0.32 -16.90
CA ALA A 32 2.92 0.13 -15.78
C ALA A 32 3.69 0.92 -14.71
N LYS A 33 3.06 1.93 -14.12
CA LYS A 33 3.54 2.56 -12.88
C LYS A 33 3.01 1.80 -11.67
N VAL A 34 3.91 1.22 -10.88
CA VAL A 34 3.55 0.35 -9.77
C VAL A 34 3.79 1.05 -8.43
N PHE A 35 2.72 1.21 -7.66
CA PHE A 35 2.73 1.80 -6.32
C PHE A 35 2.47 0.75 -5.26
N SER A 36 3.16 0.84 -4.13
CA SER A 36 2.83 0.07 -2.93
C SER A 36 2.51 0.99 -1.77
N VAL A 37 1.37 0.76 -1.13
CA VAL A 37 0.82 1.60 -0.06
C VAL A 37 0.97 0.88 1.27
N TYR A 38 1.74 1.49 2.18
CA TYR A 38 2.03 0.99 3.53
C TYR A 38 1.60 2.02 4.59
N GLY A 39 1.71 1.67 5.88
CA GLY A 39 1.34 2.54 7.01
C GLY A 39 0.69 1.74 8.15
N LYS A 40 0.58 2.34 9.34
CA LYS A 40 0.00 1.69 10.54
C LYS A 40 -1.36 1.01 10.27
N GLY A 41 -1.66 -0.07 10.98
CA GLY A 41 -2.99 -0.69 11.01
C GLY A 41 -4.10 0.35 11.25
N GLY A 42 -5.16 0.32 10.46
CA GLY A 42 -6.30 1.25 10.62
C GLY A 42 -6.08 2.71 10.18
N ILE A 43 -4.88 3.07 9.70
CA ILE A 43 -4.55 4.46 9.33
C ILE A 43 -5.29 4.97 8.08
N GLY A 44 -5.94 4.09 7.32
CA GLY A 44 -6.66 4.45 6.09
C GLY A 44 -5.92 4.16 4.78
N LYS A 45 -5.03 3.15 4.75
CA LYS A 45 -4.37 2.65 3.53
C LYS A 45 -5.39 2.30 2.44
N SER A 46 -6.28 1.35 2.70
CA SER A 46 -7.31 0.93 1.74
C SER A 46 -8.21 2.05 1.25
N THR A 47 -8.52 3.01 2.13
CA THR A 47 -9.30 4.20 1.78
C THR A 47 -8.52 5.09 0.80
N THR A 48 -7.23 5.29 1.08
CA THR A 48 -6.33 6.02 0.19
C THR A 48 -6.16 5.30 -1.13
N SER A 49 -5.86 4.00 -1.11
CA SER A 49 -5.67 3.16 -2.30
C SER A 49 -6.91 3.15 -3.20
N SER A 50 -8.10 2.91 -2.65
CA SER A 50 -9.35 2.88 -3.44
C SER A 50 -9.65 4.22 -4.11
N ASN A 51 -9.55 5.32 -3.37
CA ASN A 51 -9.82 6.65 -3.94
C ASN A 51 -8.71 7.10 -4.88
N LEU A 52 -7.46 6.71 -4.64
CA LEU A 52 -6.36 6.97 -5.56
C LEU A 52 -6.53 6.19 -6.87
N SER A 53 -6.97 4.92 -6.81
CA SER A 53 -7.33 4.12 -7.99
C SER A 53 -8.46 4.77 -8.78
N ALA A 54 -9.51 5.24 -8.10
CA ALA A 54 -10.61 5.96 -8.73
C ALA A 54 -10.16 7.30 -9.35
N ALA A 55 -9.24 8.02 -8.72
CA ALA A 55 -8.68 9.25 -9.27
C ALA A 55 -7.88 8.98 -10.56
N PHE A 56 -7.01 7.96 -10.55
CA PHE A 56 -6.29 7.55 -11.77
C PHE A 56 -7.23 7.12 -12.90
N SER A 57 -8.32 6.40 -12.60
CA SER A 57 -9.28 6.01 -13.64
C SER A 57 -10.04 7.21 -14.23
N ILE A 58 -10.37 8.22 -13.42
CA ILE A 58 -10.95 9.49 -13.90
C ILE A 58 -9.96 10.25 -14.79
N MET A 59 -8.65 10.14 -14.52
CA MET A 59 -7.59 10.65 -15.40
C MET A 59 -7.39 9.80 -16.66
N GLY A 60 -8.28 8.85 -16.95
CA GLY A 60 -8.26 7.99 -18.13
C GLY A 60 -7.23 6.87 -18.09
N LYS A 61 -6.73 6.49 -16.90
CA LYS A 61 -5.77 5.40 -16.73
C LYS A 61 -6.48 4.07 -16.49
N ARG A 62 -5.95 3.01 -17.08
CA ARG A 62 -6.27 1.62 -16.70
C ARG A 62 -5.59 1.35 -15.36
N VAL A 63 -6.35 0.89 -14.37
CA VAL A 63 -5.86 0.71 -13.00
C VAL A 63 -6.18 -0.69 -12.52
N LEU A 64 -5.19 -1.31 -11.87
CA LEU A 64 -5.34 -2.56 -11.12
C LEU A 64 -5.02 -2.28 -9.65
N GLN A 65 -5.98 -2.52 -8.75
CA GLN A 65 -5.76 -2.50 -7.31
C GLN A 65 -5.74 -3.92 -6.75
N ILE A 66 -4.73 -4.22 -5.93
CA ILE A 66 -4.51 -5.52 -5.31
C ILE A 66 -4.48 -5.34 -3.79
N GLY A 67 -5.47 -5.94 -3.11
CA GLY A 67 -5.50 -6.03 -1.65
C GLY A 67 -4.55 -7.12 -1.15
N CYS A 68 -3.52 -6.72 -0.39
CA CYS A 68 -2.53 -7.60 0.22
C CYS A 68 -2.69 -7.63 1.75
N ASP A 69 -3.92 -7.78 2.21
CA ASP A 69 -4.31 -7.84 3.62
C ASP A 69 -5.25 -9.04 3.84
N PRO A 70 -4.99 -9.92 4.83
CA PRO A 70 -5.91 -11.00 5.20
C PRO A 70 -7.35 -10.54 5.48
N LYS A 71 -7.57 -9.27 5.82
CA LYS A 71 -8.88 -8.65 6.03
C LYS A 71 -9.73 -8.50 4.76
N HIS A 72 -9.10 -8.57 3.57
CA HIS A 72 -9.74 -8.59 2.24
C HIS A 72 -10.84 -7.53 2.01
N ASP A 73 -10.63 -6.31 2.54
CA ASP A 73 -11.51 -5.16 2.39
C ASP A 73 -10.79 -3.96 1.74
N SER A 74 -9.81 -4.24 0.88
CA SER A 74 -9.06 -3.20 0.18
C SER A 74 -9.95 -2.51 -0.86
N THR A 75 -10.62 -3.31 -1.67
CA THR A 75 -11.29 -2.95 -2.92
C THR A 75 -12.81 -2.84 -2.79
N PHE A 76 -13.40 -3.12 -1.62
CA PHE A 76 -14.86 -3.18 -1.48
C PHE A 76 -15.57 -1.86 -1.81
N THR A 77 -14.89 -0.72 -1.64
CA THR A 77 -15.45 0.59 -2.04
C THR A 77 -15.41 0.84 -3.53
N LEU A 78 -14.57 0.12 -4.29
CA LEU A 78 -14.57 0.15 -5.75
C LEU A 78 -15.64 -0.77 -6.32
N THR A 79 -15.91 -1.91 -5.68
CA THR A 79 -16.82 -2.95 -6.20
C THR A 79 -18.22 -2.91 -5.58
N GLY A 80 -18.40 -2.18 -4.48
CA GLY A 80 -19.64 -2.15 -3.70
C GLY A 80 -19.91 -3.40 -2.85
N ARG A 81 -19.01 -4.40 -2.88
CA ARG A 81 -19.14 -5.70 -2.20
C ARG A 81 -17.78 -6.30 -1.84
N LEU A 82 -17.78 -7.31 -0.98
CA LEU A 82 -16.59 -8.15 -0.81
C LEU A 82 -16.55 -9.15 -1.97
N VAL A 83 -15.50 -9.09 -2.79
CA VAL A 83 -15.29 -10.02 -3.89
C VAL A 83 -14.63 -11.31 -3.37
N PRO A 84 -14.80 -12.45 -4.06
CA PRO A 84 -14.03 -13.66 -3.76
C PRO A 84 -12.53 -13.37 -3.74
N THR A 85 -11.83 -13.94 -2.77
CA THR A 85 -10.38 -13.76 -2.65
C THR A 85 -9.62 -14.80 -3.47
N VAL A 86 -8.37 -14.51 -3.82
CA VAL A 86 -7.49 -15.44 -4.53
C VAL A 86 -7.35 -16.76 -3.75
N ILE A 87 -7.25 -16.69 -2.42
CA ILE A 87 -7.18 -17.90 -1.60
C ILE A 87 -8.49 -18.70 -1.60
N ASP A 88 -9.65 -18.06 -1.72
CA ASP A 88 -10.93 -18.78 -1.80
C ASP A 88 -11.07 -19.47 -3.15
N ILE A 89 -10.71 -18.79 -4.23
CA ILE A 89 -10.75 -19.35 -5.59
C ILE A 89 -9.75 -20.50 -5.73
N LEU A 90 -8.55 -20.37 -5.16
CA LEU A 90 -7.57 -21.47 -5.12
C LEU A 90 -8.11 -22.70 -4.40
N LYS A 91 -8.93 -22.55 -3.34
CA LYS A 91 -9.54 -23.71 -2.66
C LYS A 91 -10.55 -24.43 -3.54
N GLU A 92 -11.25 -23.72 -4.42
CA GLU A 92 -12.26 -24.31 -5.32
C GLU A 92 -11.62 -25.25 -6.35
N VAL A 93 -10.35 -25.01 -6.70
CA VAL A 93 -9.54 -25.84 -7.62
C VAL A 93 -8.50 -26.70 -6.90
N ASP A 94 -8.68 -26.97 -5.60
CA ASP A 94 -7.75 -27.74 -4.76
C ASP A 94 -6.28 -27.28 -4.89
N PHE A 95 -6.08 -25.97 -4.96
CA PHE A 95 -4.79 -25.27 -5.09
C PHE A 95 -4.01 -25.53 -6.40
N HIS A 96 -4.66 -26.03 -7.45
CA HIS A 96 -4.10 -26.15 -8.80
C HIS A 96 -4.20 -24.80 -9.53
N ALA A 97 -3.24 -23.91 -9.28
CA ALA A 97 -3.22 -22.55 -9.81
C ALA A 97 -3.22 -22.46 -11.36
N GLU A 98 -2.74 -23.51 -12.03
CA GLU A 98 -2.74 -23.65 -13.49
C GLU A 98 -4.13 -23.76 -14.11
N GLU A 99 -5.15 -24.10 -13.32
CA GLU A 99 -6.55 -24.16 -13.78
C GLU A 99 -7.21 -22.78 -13.79
N LEU A 100 -6.63 -21.81 -13.07
CA LEU A 100 -7.19 -20.48 -12.93
C LEU A 100 -6.94 -19.62 -14.16
N ARG A 101 -7.91 -18.75 -14.44
CA ARG A 101 -7.83 -17.66 -15.40
C ARG A 101 -7.95 -16.34 -14.67
N ALA A 102 -7.45 -15.28 -15.29
CA ALA A 102 -7.53 -13.93 -14.72
C ALA A 102 -8.98 -13.53 -14.38
N GLU A 103 -9.94 -13.93 -15.22
CA GLU A 103 -11.37 -13.66 -15.05
C GLU A 103 -11.99 -14.28 -13.77
N ASP A 104 -11.35 -15.29 -13.19
CA ASP A 104 -11.85 -15.94 -11.97
C ASP A 104 -11.60 -15.06 -10.73
N PHE A 105 -10.49 -14.32 -10.69
CA PHE A 105 -10.02 -13.58 -9.52
C PHE A 105 -9.83 -12.08 -9.74
N VAL A 106 -10.05 -11.57 -10.95
CA VAL A 106 -10.00 -10.14 -11.28
C VAL A 106 -11.41 -9.62 -11.51
N PHE A 107 -11.84 -8.67 -10.68
CA PHE A 107 -13.19 -8.13 -10.70
C PHE A 107 -13.22 -6.68 -11.17
N ASP A 108 -14.24 -6.31 -11.93
CA ASP A 108 -14.50 -4.92 -12.30
C ASP A 108 -15.09 -4.11 -11.15
N GLY A 109 -14.52 -2.93 -10.92
CA GLY A 109 -15.01 -1.93 -9.98
C GLY A 109 -15.34 -0.60 -10.66
N TYR A 110 -15.45 0.43 -9.84
CA TYR A 110 -15.78 1.79 -10.24
C TYR A 110 -14.91 2.27 -11.42
N ASN A 111 -15.58 2.76 -12.46
CA ASN A 111 -14.94 3.34 -13.64
C ASN A 111 -13.87 2.43 -14.29
N GLY A 112 -14.12 1.12 -14.31
CA GLY A 112 -13.26 0.13 -14.96
C GLY A 112 -11.98 -0.22 -14.19
N VAL A 113 -11.85 0.20 -12.92
CA VAL A 113 -10.74 -0.23 -12.06
C VAL A 113 -10.83 -1.74 -11.82
N LYS A 114 -9.78 -2.49 -12.16
CA LYS A 114 -9.67 -3.92 -11.88
C LYS A 114 -9.27 -4.14 -10.42
N CYS A 115 -9.90 -5.09 -9.76
CA CYS A 115 -9.78 -5.35 -8.32
C CYS A 115 -9.43 -6.81 -8.07
N VAL A 116 -8.43 -7.04 -7.23
CA VAL A 116 -8.02 -8.37 -6.73
C VAL A 116 -7.88 -8.30 -5.22
N GLU A 117 -8.34 -9.32 -4.49
CA GLU A 117 -8.11 -9.48 -3.05
C GLU A 117 -7.32 -10.77 -2.81
N ALA A 118 -6.13 -10.67 -2.23
CA ALA A 118 -5.34 -11.87 -1.89
C ALA A 118 -6.07 -12.75 -0.87
N GLY A 119 -6.74 -12.11 0.09
CA GLY A 119 -7.29 -12.78 1.26
C GLY A 119 -6.19 -13.28 2.19
N GLY A 120 -6.58 -14.19 3.07
CA GLY A 120 -5.66 -14.79 4.00
C GLY A 120 -6.33 -15.85 4.86
N PRO A 121 -5.55 -16.57 5.66
CA PRO A 121 -6.11 -17.50 6.62
C PRO A 121 -6.91 -16.77 7.70
N PRO A 122 -7.85 -17.45 8.38
CA PRO A 122 -8.53 -16.89 9.54
C PRO A 122 -7.55 -16.36 10.59
N ALA A 123 -7.96 -15.31 11.30
CA ALA A 123 -7.14 -14.70 12.35
C ALA A 123 -6.62 -15.75 13.35
N GLY A 124 -5.30 -15.74 13.60
CA GLY A 124 -4.64 -16.71 14.48
C GLY A 124 -4.24 -18.03 13.83
N THR A 125 -4.42 -18.20 12.52
CA THR A 125 -4.04 -19.44 11.80
C THR A 125 -3.23 -19.14 10.54
N GLY A 126 -2.44 -20.12 10.07
CA GLY A 126 -1.71 -20.05 8.81
C GLY A 126 -0.67 -18.92 8.73
N CYS A 127 -0.29 -18.56 7.50
CA CYS A 127 0.66 -17.48 7.22
C CYS A 127 0.09 -16.52 6.16
N GLY A 128 -0.40 -15.36 6.57
CA GLY A 128 -0.93 -14.34 5.64
C GLY A 128 0.11 -13.87 4.62
N GLY A 129 1.38 -13.76 5.03
CA GLY A 129 2.46 -13.40 4.12
C GLY A 129 2.66 -14.42 3.00
N TYR A 130 2.46 -15.71 3.26
CA TYR A 130 2.55 -16.74 2.22
C TYR A 130 1.45 -16.55 1.15
N VAL A 131 0.21 -16.30 1.57
CA VAL A 131 -0.93 -16.07 0.65
C VAL A 131 -0.69 -14.84 -0.23
N VAL A 132 -0.19 -13.74 0.36
CA VAL A 132 0.20 -12.55 -0.41
C VAL A 132 1.31 -12.86 -1.41
N GLY A 133 2.35 -13.60 -1.00
CA GLY A 133 3.45 -14.00 -1.87
C GLY A 133 2.99 -14.86 -3.06
N GLN A 134 2.08 -15.81 -2.84
CA GLN A 134 1.48 -16.62 -3.91
C GLN A 134 0.58 -15.79 -4.82
N THR A 135 -0.21 -14.87 -4.26
CA THR A 135 -1.06 -13.96 -5.05
C THR A 135 -0.20 -13.11 -5.99
N VAL A 136 0.88 -12.51 -5.51
CA VAL A 136 1.80 -11.72 -6.35
C VAL A 136 2.42 -12.58 -7.45
N LYS A 137 2.79 -13.84 -7.15
CA LYS A 137 3.31 -14.79 -8.14
C LYS A 137 2.28 -15.10 -9.22
N LEU A 138 1.03 -15.39 -8.84
CA LEU A 138 -0.07 -15.68 -9.75
C LEU A 138 -0.33 -14.49 -10.69
N LEU A 139 -0.42 -13.28 -10.12
CA LEU A 139 -0.62 -12.04 -10.90
C LEU A 139 0.46 -11.84 -11.97
N LYS A 140 1.71 -12.16 -11.64
CA LYS A 140 2.83 -12.11 -12.59
C LYS A 140 2.70 -13.17 -13.69
N GLN A 141 2.34 -14.41 -13.35
CA GLN A 141 2.16 -15.49 -14.33
C GLN A 141 1.06 -15.20 -15.35
N HIS A 142 0.05 -14.41 -14.97
CA HIS A 142 -1.01 -13.95 -15.87
C HIS A 142 -0.73 -12.59 -16.54
N HIS A 143 0.50 -12.04 -16.43
CA HIS A 143 0.89 -10.75 -17.02
C HIS A 143 0.02 -9.55 -16.59
N LEU A 144 -0.69 -9.66 -15.47
CA LEU A 144 -1.66 -8.65 -15.01
C LEU A 144 -1.01 -7.34 -14.54
N LEU A 145 0.29 -7.37 -14.27
CA LEU A 145 1.04 -6.19 -13.89
C LEU A 145 1.55 -5.38 -15.11
N GLU A 146 1.52 -5.95 -16.31
CA GLU A 146 2.02 -5.36 -17.56
C GLU A 146 0.89 -4.76 -18.42
N ASP A 147 -0.30 -5.36 -18.39
CA ASP A 147 -1.45 -4.98 -19.23
C ASP A 147 -2.28 -3.77 -18.70
N THR A 148 -1.68 -2.93 -17.84
CA THR A 148 -2.36 -1.79 -17.20
C THR A 148 -1.43 -0.57 -17.13
N ASP A 149 -2.00 0.62 -16.90
CA ASP A 149 -1.19 1.84 -16.81
C ASP A 149 -0.70 2.08 -15.37
N VAL A 150 -1.51 1.69 -14.39
CA VAL A 150 -1.23 1.85 -12.96
C VAL A 150 -1.56 0.56 -12.19
N VAL A 151 -0.66 0.15 -11.30
CA VAL A 151 -0.90 -0.91 -10.31
C VAL A 151 -0.77 -0.31 -8.91
N ILE A 152 -1.71 -0.60 -8.02
CA ILE A 152 -1.66 -0.21 -6.60
C ILE A 152 -1.78 -1.44 -5.72
N PHE A 153 -0.70 -1.77 -5.01
CA PHE A 153 -0.71 -2.73 -3.92
C PHE A 153 -1.10 -2.04 -2.62
N ASP A 154 -2.20 -2.46 -1.99
CA ASP A 154 -2.62 -2.04 -0.67
C ASP A 154 -2.21 -3.08 0.37
N VAL A 155 -1.15 -2.80 1.13
CA VAL A 155 -0.45 -3.83 1.91
C VAL A 155 -0.70 -3.66 3.40
N LEU A 156 -0.91 -4.79 4.10
CA LEU A 156 -0.97 -4.80 5.56
C LEU A 156 0.32 -4.19 6.14
N GLY A 157 0.18 -3.11 6.91
CA GLY A 157 1.29 -2.21 7.17
C GLY A 157 1.90 -2.25 8.58
N ASP A 158 1.52 -3.23 9.40
CA ASP A 158 2.18 -3.47 10.70
C ASP A 158 3.42 -4.35 10.57
N VAL A 159 3.61 -5.00 9.41
CA VAL A 159 4.71 -5.95 9.20
C VAL A 159 5.22 -5.87 7.76
N VAL A 160 6.53 -5.66 7.60
CA VAL A 160 7.23 -5.81 6.31
C VAL A 160 8.10 -7.06 6.37
N CYS A 161 7.48 -8.22 6.62
CA CYS A 161 8.17 -9.51 6.69
C CYS A 161 7.73 -10.43 5.54
N GLY A 162 8.65 -11.30 5.11
CA GLY A 162 8.39 -12.36 4.14
C GLY A 162 7.58 -11.88 2.93
N GLY A 163 6.43 -12.52 2.69
CA GLY A 163 5.59 -12.20 1.53
C GLY A 163 4.83 -10.87 1.60
N PHE A 164 4.70 -10.20 2.75
CA PHE A 164 4.17 -8.82 2.78
C PHE A 164 5.17 -7.80 2.20
N ALA A 165 6.44 -8.17 2.03
CA ALA A 165 7.42 -7.40 1.29
C ALA A 165 7.45 -7.75 -0.22
N ALA A 166 6.70 -8.76 -0.67
CA ALA A 166 6.69 -9.16 -2.09
C ALA A 166 6.26 -8.02 -3.04
N PRO A 167 5.26 -7.16 -2.70
CA PRO A 167 4.94 -5.99 -3.52
C PRO A 167 6.11 -5.03 -3.77
N LEU A 168 7.07 -4.92 -2.84
CA LEU A 168 8.23 -4.02 -2.98
C LEU A 168 9.20 -4.47 -4.07
N GLN A 169 9.18 -5.75 -4.47
CA GLN A 169 10.03 -6.25 -5.56
C GLN A 169 9.59 -5.70 -6.92
N HIS A 170 8.30 -5.35 -7.04
CA HIS A 170 7.64 -4.95 -8.27
C HIS A 170 7.36 -3.44 -8.33
N ALA A 171 7.20 -2.79 -7.17
CA ALA A 171 6.88 -1.38 -7.06
C ALA A 171 8.00 -0.45 -7.58
N ASP A 172 7.62 0.60 -8.29
CA ASP A 172 8.49 1.75 -8.59
C ASP A 172 8.57 2.69 -7.39
N ARG A 173 7.45 2.84 -6.69
CA ARG A 173 7.27 3.80 -5.60
C ARG A 173 6.51 3.20 -4.42
N ALA A 174 7.04 3.40 -3.22
CA ALA A 174 6.34 3.14 -1.97
C ALA A 174 5.77 4.44 -1.39
N LEU A 175 4.49 4.43 -1.06
CA LEU A 175 3.74 5.51 -0.43
C LEU A 175 3.39 5.08 1.00
N ILE A 176 3.60 5.96 1.99
CA ILE A 176 3.29 5.65 3.39
C ILE A 176 2.15 6.53 3.88
N VAL A 177 1.06 5.92 4.35
CA VAL A 177 -0.04 6.64 5.00
C VAL A 177 0.25 6.75 6.49
N THR A 178 0.21 7.97 7.01
CA THR A 178 0.44 8.28 8.43
C THR A 178 -0.60 9.29 8.92
N ALA A 179 -0.74 9.42 10.23
CA ALA A 179 -1.46 10.53 10.86
C ALA A 179 -0.48 11.36 11.69
N ASN A 180 -0.99 12.42 12.29
CA ASN A 180 -0.22 13.37 13.11
C ASN A 180 -0.09 12.91 14.57
N ASP A 181 0.10 11.61 14.77
CA ASP A 181 0.27 10.98 16.07
C ASP A 181 1.56 10.16 16.14
N PHE A 182 2.06 9.97 17.36
CA PHE A 182 3.31 9.27 17.65
C PHE A 182 3.38 7.90 16.98
N ASP A 183 2.40 7.04 17.21
CA ASP A 183 2.42 5.65 16.77
C ASP A 183 2.46 5.52 15.24
N SER A 184 1.73 6.39 14.54
CA SER A 184 1.65 6.36 13.08
C SER A 184 2.97 6.80 12.45
N ILE A 185 3.61 7.83 13.03
CA ILE A 185 4.93 8.29 12.59
C ILE A 185 6.01 7.26 12.96
N TYR A 186 5.90 6.62 14.13
CA TYR A 186 6.77 5.52 14.54
C TYR A 186 6.70 4.33 13.56
N ALA A 187 5.48 3.93 13.17
CA ALA A 187 5.29 2.91 12.15
C ALA A 187 5.88 3.34 10.80
N MET A 188 5.66 4.59 10.38
CA MET A 188 6.24 5.15 9.15
C MET A 188 7.76 5.06 9.16
N ASN A 189 8.44 5.39 10.27
CA ASN A 189 9.89 5.28 10.40
C ASN A 189 10.42 3.87 10.15
N ARG A 190 9.75 2.85 10.71
CA ARG A 190 10.11 1.44 10.51
C ARG A 190 9.87 0.99 9.07
N ILE A 191 8.79 1.46 8.43
CA ILE A 191 8.50 1.16 7.02
C ILE A 191 9.56 1.80 6.12
N ILE A 192 9.99 3.04 6.40
CA ILE A 192 11.08 3.70 5.67
C ILE A 192 12.33 2.82 5.68
N ALA A 193 12.76 2.36 6.87
CA ALA A 193 13.92 1.48 6.99
C ALA A 193 13.77 0.18 6.19
N ALA A 194 12.58 -0.45 6.23
CA ALA A 194 12.31 -1.68 5.50
C ALA A 194 12.35 -1.49 3.97
N VAL A 195 11.74 -0.42 3.46
CA VAL A 195 11.76 -0.10 2.02
C VAL A 195 13.18 0.21 1.55
N GLN A 196 13.96 0.94 2.36
CA GLN A 196 15.36 1.23 2.03
C GLN A 196 16.23 -0.02 1.98
N ALA A 197 16.05 -0.96 2.90
CA ALA A 197 16.74 -2.24 2.86
C ALA A 197 16.46 -2.98 1.53
N LYS A 198 15.22 -2.94 1.05
CA LYS A 198 14.83 -3.54 -0.23
C LYS A 198 15.28 -2.75 -1.46
N SER A 199 15.42 -1.43 -1.35
CA SER A 199 15.90 -0.57 -2.44
C SER A 199 17.35 -0.85 -2.89
N ALA A 200 18.11 -1.59 -2.07
CA ALA A 200 19.46 -2.07 -2.41
C ALA A 200 19.43 -3.13 -3.53
N ASN A 201 18.39 -3.97 -3.56
CA ASN A 201 18.25 -5.08 -4.50
C ASN A 201 17.16 -4.86 -5.54
N TYR A 202 16.21 -3.94 -5.29
CA TYR A 202 15.06 -3.67 -6.15
C TYR A 202 14.94 -2.20 -6.56
N LYS A 203 14.19 -1.94 -7.64
CA LYS A 203 13.99 -0.59 -8.20
C LYS A 203 13.17 0.34 -7.31
N VAL A 204 12.43 -0.20 -6.34
CA VAL A 204 11.52 0.56 -5.49
C VAL A 204 12.22 1.71 -4.78
N ARG A 205 11.61 2.89 -4.80
CA ARG A 205 12.04 4.05 -4.02
C ARG A 205 10.87 4.60 -3.22
N LEU A 206 11.15 5.32 -2.14
CA LEU A 206 10.11 6.02 -1.40
C LEU A 206 9.64 7.24 -2.21
N ALA A 207 8.31 7.38 -2.35
CA ALA A 207 7.71 8.57 -2.96
C ALA A 207 7.50 9.70 -1.94
N GLY A 208 7.07 9.34 -0.73
CA GLY A 208 6.66 10.28 0.31
C GLY A 208 5.55 9.69 1.18
N CYS A 209 4.95 10.53 2.03
CA CYS A 209 3.82 10.16 2.87
C CYS A 209 2.53 10.91 2.55
N VAL A 210 1.41 10.31 2.93
CA VAL A 210 0.09 10.95 2.97
C VAL A 210 -0.27 11.14 4.44
N ALA A 211 -0.37 12.39 4.89
CA ALA A 211 -0.97 12.69 6.19
C ALA A 211 -2.48 12.51 6.05
N ASN A 212 -3.05 11.57 6.79
CA ASN A 212 -4.45 11.19 6.67
C ASN A 212 -5.15 11.27 8.03
N ARG A 213 -6.42 11.68 8.02
CA ARG A 213 -7.27 11.80 9.21
C ARG A 213 -6.64 12.66 10.31
N SER A 214 -5.96 13.73 9.91
CA SER A 214 -5.38 14.70 10.84
C SER A 214 -5.88 16.10 10.53
N ARG A 215 -6.08 16.91 11.57
CA ARG A 215 -6.42 18.34 11.42
C ARG A 215 -5.18 19.12 10.98
N GLU A 216 -4.10 18.93 11.72
CA GLU A 216 -2.78 19.52 11.45
C GLU A 216 -1.80 18.45 10.94
N THR A 217 -0.62 18.90 10.51
CA THR A 217 0.49 18.06 10.02
C THR A 217 1.83 18.42 10.63
N ASP A 218 1.84 19.19 11.72
CA ASP A 218 3.04 19.72 12.38
C ASP A 218 4.03 18.63 12.81
N GLU A 219 3.56 17.54 13.41
CA GLU A 219 4.41 16.42 13.83
C GLU A 219 4.90 15.60 12.62
N VAL A 220 4.04 15.37 11.62
CA VAL A 220 4.43 14.73 10.36
C VAL A 220 5.51 15.55 9.65
N ASP A 221 5.32 16.87 9.57
CA ASP A 221 6.24 17.80 8.90
C ASP A 221 7.54 18.00 9.69
N ARG A 222 7.48 17.95 11.03
CA ARG A 222 8.68 17.93 11.87
C ARG A 222 9.50 16.68 11.60
N TYR A 223 8.88 15.49 11.65
CA TYR A 223 9.57 14.25 11.31
C TYR A 223 10.13 14.25 9.88
N CYS A 224 9.33 14.63 8.89
CA CYS A 224 9.74 14.66 7.49
C CYS A 224 10.97 15.55 7.27
N ARG A 225 11.02 16.75 7.87
CA ARG A 225 12.19 17.63 7.81
C ARG A 225 13.44 16.99 8.44
N THR A 226 13.28 16.33 9.58
CA THR A 226 14.40 15.68 10.29
C THR A 226 15.06 14.59 9.46
N VAL A 227 14.25 13.75 8.80
CA VAL A 227 14.77 12.59 8.06
C VAL A 227 14.97 12.83 6.57
N GLY A 228 14.67 14.01 6.04
CA GLY A 228 14.74 14.29 4.60
C GLY A 228 13.67 13.53 3.80
N PHE A 229 12.44 13.49 4.34
CA PHE A 229 11.27 12.88 3.70
C PHE A 229 10.23 13.94 3.31
N ASN A 230 9.27 13.56 2.47
CA ASN A 230 8.30 14.50 1.90
C ASN A 230 6.86 14.05 2.16
N ARG A 231 6.04 14.97 2.67
CA ARG A 231 4.59 14.82 2.66
C ARG A 231 4.04 15.20 1.28
N LEU A 232 3.42 14.24 0.60
CA LEU A 232 2.86 14.42 -0.74
C LEU A 232 1.42 14.93 -0.72
N ALA A 233 0.66 14.57 0.31
CA ALA A 233 -0.74 14.94 0.45
C ALA A 233 -1.17 15.07 1.91
N HIS A 234 -2.22 15.86 2.12
CA HIS A 234 -2.91 15.98 3.40
C HIS A 234 -4.40 15.76 3.18
N MET A 235 -4.87 14.64 3.69
CA MET A 235 -6.28 14.28 3.71
C MET A 235 -6.85 14.61 5.10
N PRO A 236 -7.58 15.74 5.26
CA PRO A 236 -8.10 16.15 6.54
C PRO A 236 -9.15 15.16 7.07
N ASP A 237 -9.44 15.24 8.37
CA ASP A 237 -10.48 14.42 9.02
C ASP A 237 -11.89 14.88 8.62
N LEU A 238 -12.29 14.54 7.40
CA LEU A 238 -13.59 14.86 6.81
C LEU A 238 -14.53 13.66 6.88
N ASP A 239 -15.72 13.86 7.47
CA ASP A 239 -16.71 12.79 7.67
C ASP A 239 -17.18 12.17 6.33
N ALA A 240 -17.08 12.90 5.21
CA ALA A 240 -17.32 12.36 3.87
C ALA A 240 -16.62 11.03 3.60
N ILE A 241 -15.37 10.90 4.04
CA ILE A 241 -14.56 9.69 3.83
C ILE A 241 -15.15 8.51 4.61
N ARG A 242 -15.52 8.74 5.87
CA ARG A 242 -16.17 7.71 6.71
C ARG A 242 -17.53 7.33 6.12
N ARG A 243 -18.33 8.31 5.71
CA ARG A 243 -19.64 8.10 5.07
C ARG A 243 -19.52 7.32 3.77
N SER A 244 -18.52 7.58 2.94
CA SER A 244 -18.33 6.86 1.67
C SER A 244 -18.07 5.37 1.91
N ARG A 245 -17.23 5.05 2.90
CA ARG A 245 -16.96 3.67 3.32
C ARG A 245 -18.22 2.96 3.79
N LEU A 246 -19.06 3.61 4.60
CA LEU A 246 -20.34 3.04 5.04
C LEU A 246 -21.34 2.82 3.90
N LYS A 247 -21.29 3.68 2.88
CA LYS A 247 -22.07 3.53 1.65
C LYS A 247 -21.46 2.55 0.65
N LYS A 248 -20.31 1.94 0.98
CA LYS A 248 -19.54 1.03 0.10
C LYS A 248 -19.14 1.67 -1.23
N LYS A 249 -18.81 2.96 -1.18
CA LYS A 249 -18.52 3.80 -2.34
C LYS A 249 -17.18 4.50 -2.19
N THR A 250 -16.53 4.75 -3.33
CA THR A 250 -15.46 5.74 -3.41
C THR A 250 -16.00 7.14 -3.16
N ILE A 251 -15.12 8.11 -2.86
CA ILE A 251 -15.53 9.51 -2.71
C ILE A 251 -16.09 10.08 -4.03
N PHE A 252 -15.69 9.52 -5.17
CA PHE A 252 -16.12 9.95 -6.50
C PHE A 252 -17.57 9.56 -6.83
N GLU A 253 -18.13 8.56 -6.14
CA GLU A 253 -19.53 8.12 -6.29
C GLU A 253 -20.49 8.74 -5.28
N MET A 254 -19.98 9.53 -4.34
CA MET A 254 -20.77 10.26 -3.35
C MET A 254 -21.53 11.42 -4.01
N ASP A 255 -22.61 11.89 -3.40
CA ASP A 255 -23.29 13.10 -3.89
C ASP A 255 -22.40 14.33 -3.66
N ASP A 256 -22.56 15.34 -4.50
CA ASP A 256 -21.79 16.58 -4.41
C ASP A 256 -22.12 17.32 -3.11
N ALA A 257 -21.14 17.38 -2.23
CA ALA A 257 -21.12 18.18 -1.01
C ALA A 257 -19.75 18.85 -0.90
N GLU A 258 -19.65 19.95 -0.14
CA GLU A 258 -18.41 20.72 -0.03
C GLU A 258 -17.22 19.87 0.42
N ASP A 259 -17.42 19.03 1.45
CA ASP A 259 -16.39 18.13 1.97
C ASP A 259 -16.01 17.03 0.96
N VAL A 260 -16.98 16.48 0.23
CA VAL A 260 -16.76 15.50 -0.84
C VAL A 260 -15.91 16.09 -1.97
N VAL A 261 -16.24 17.30 -2.41
CA VAL A 261 -15.53 17.98 -3.50
C VAL A 261 -14.08 18.30 -3.09
N GLN A 262 -13.85 18.70 -1.84
CA GLN A 262 -12.51 18.94 -1.31
C GLN A 262 -11.66 17.65 -1.33
N VAL A 263 -12.21 16.54 -0.82
CA VAL A 263 -11.51 15.25 -0.80
C VAL A 263 -11.19 14.75 -2.21
N ARG A 264 -12.12 14.88 -3.16
CA ARG A 264 -11.89 14.52 -4.57
C ARG A 264 -10.72 15.29 -5.18
N LYS A 265 -10.70 16.61 -4.98
CA LYS A 265 -9.63 17.48 -5.50
C LYS A 265 -8.26 17.04 -4.99
N GLU A 266 -8.16 16.71 -3.71
CA GLU A 266 -6.89 16.27 -3.11
C GLU A 266 -6.44 14.91 -3.66
N TYR A 267 -7.35 13.95 -3.86
CA TYR A 267 -7.00 12.67 -4.49
C TYR A 267 -6.58 12.80 -5.96
N VAL A 268 -7.24 13.68 -6.73
CA VAL A 268 -6.83 13.98 -8.11
C VAL A 268 -5.44 14.61 -8.13
N ARG A 269 -5.17 15.61 -7.27
CA ARG A 269 -3.86 16.24 -7.16
C ARG A 269 -2.76 15.24 -6.78
N LEU A 270 -3.04 14.32 -5.83
CA LEU A 270 -2.12 13.26 -5.46
C LEU A 270 -1.85 12.30 -6.63
N ALA A 271 -2.90 11.88 -7.36
CA ALA A 271 -2.77 11.02 -8.52
C ALA A 271 -1.93 11.68 -9.63
N GLU A 272 -2.16 12.96 -9.93
CA GLU A 272 -1.35 13.75 -10.87
C GLU A 272 0.11 13.83 -10.44
N THR A 273 0.37 14.10 -9.15
CA THR A 273 1.72 14.14 -8.58
C THR A 273 2.45 12.81 -8.79
N LEU A 274 1.79 11.69 -8.47
CA LEU A 274 2.37 10.35 -8.63
C LEU A 274 2.53 9.96 -10.10
N TRP A 275 1.59 10.35 -10.97
CA TRP A 275 1.65 10.09 -12.40
C TRP A 275 2.83 10.81 -13.07
N ASN A 276 2.96 12.11 -12.82
CA ASN A 276 4.04 12.94 -13.34
C ASN A 276 5.41 12.50 -12.82
N GLY A 277 5.42 11.79 -11.68
CA GLY A 277 6.58 11.19 -11.08
C GLY A 277 7.06 12.02 -9.89
N THR A 278 7.50 11.30 -8.86
CA THR A 278 8.15 11.87 -7.70
C THR A 278 9.65 11.61 -7.76
N GLU A 279 10.44 12.58 -7.32
CA GLU A 279 11.85 12.34 -7.05
C GLU A 279 11.98 11.25 -6.00
N GLY A 280 12.87 10.28 -6.24
CA GLY A 280 13.13 9.23 -5.26
C GLY A 280 13.78 9.85 -4.03
N THR A 281 13.08 9.83 -2.89
CA THR A 281 13.67 10.29 -1.63
C THR A 281 14.56 9.19 -1.03
N SER A 282 15.69 9.59 -0.44
CA SER A 282 16.57 8.72 0.35
C SER A 282 16.59 9.18 1.81
N PRO A 283 15.45 9.10 2.53
CA PRO A 283 15.36 9.61 3.89
C PRO A 283 16.26 8.84 4.86
N ALA A 284 16.70 9.43 5.96
CA ALA A 284 17.47 8.74 6.98
C ALA A 284 16.55 8.38 8.16
N PRO A 285 15.96 7.17 8.22
CA PRO A 285 15.10 6.79 9.34
C PRO A 285 15.89 6.88 10.66
N LEU A 286 15.20 7.27 11.73
CA LEU A 286 15.80 7.47 13.04
C LEU A 286 15.87 6.14 13.82
N PRO A 287 16.87 5.96 14.70
CA PRO A 287 16.81 4.94 15.74
C PRO A 287 15.54 5.09 16.58
N ASP A 288 15.04 3.97 17.09
CA ASP A 288 13.80 3.96 17.89
C ASP A 288 13.88 4.92 19.07
N ARG A 289 15.02 5.05 19.74
CA ARG A 289 15.13 6.00 20.85
C ARG A 289 15.02 7.47 20.41
N GLU A 290 15.64 7.82 19.30
CA GLU A 290 15.65 9.20 18.79
C GLU A 290 14.26 9.64 18.32
N ILE A 291 13.42 8.71 17.82
CA ILE A 291 12.05 9.08 17.46
C ILE A 291 11.17 9.31 18.71
N PHE A 292 11.41 8.57 19.81
CA PHE A 292 10.79 8.83 21.10
C PHE A 292 11.23 10.19 21.66
N GLU A 293 12.50 10.55 21.51
CA GLU A 293 13.00 11.86 21.95
C GLU A 293 12.48 12.99 21.06
N LEU A 294 12.40 12.78 19.75
CA LEU A 294 11.82 13.75 18.82
C LEU A 294 10.35 14.01 19.17
N LEU A 295 9.51 12.97 19.20
CA LEU A 295 8.04 13.07 19.25
C LEU A 295 7.43 13.00 20.66
N GLY A 296 8.17 12.54 21.66
CA GLY A 296 7.64 12.14 22.97
C GLY A 296 7.78 13.16 24.09
N PHE A 297 8.37 14.33 23.84
CA PHE A 297 8.62 15.34 24.86
C PHE A 297 8.44 16.75 24.31
N ASP A 298 7.18 17.16 24.15
CA ASP A 298 6.67 18.52 24.34
C ASP A 298 5.13 18.47 24.51
#